data_AF-A0A6L3Y2B1-F1
#
_entry.id   AF-A0A6L3Y2B1-F1
#
_cell.length_a   1.000
_cell.length_b   1.000
_cell.length_c   1.000
_cell.angle_alpha   90.00
_cell.angle_beta   90.00
_cell.angle_gamma   90.00
#
_symmetry.space_group_name_H-M   'P 1'
#
loop_
_entity.id
_entity.type
_entity.pdbx_description
1 polymer ?
#
loop_
_entity_poly.entity_id
_entity_poly.type
_entity_poly.pdbx_seq_one_letter_code
_entity_poly.pdbx_strand_id
1 'polypeptide(L)'
;MATHFARGTLTEGHLVSARLSSACHSEALKLPEHRRTRFLASRALLAELLFMLYGTSELPDILTQPEGRPVFADPALPHFSIAYTGNIVGVALTTEGDCGLDMELQRVTRSFHGANALDESPLSSIETLWIRNQT
;
A
#
# COMPACT_ATOMS: atom_id res chain seq x y z
N MET A 1 17.83 9.99 -6.56
CA MET A 1 16.95 9.37 -5.55
C MET A 1 15.60 10.06 -5.47
N ALA A 2 14.56 9.46 -6.02
CA ALA A 2 13.18 9.94 -5.89
C ALA A 2 12.26 8.78 -5.52
N THR A 3 11.50 8.95 -4.43
CA THR A 3 10.40 8.06 -4.07
C THR A 3 9.10 8.75 -4.40
N HIS A 4 8.29 8.09 -5.22
CA HIS A 4 7.01 8.59 -5.67
C HIS A 4 5.92 7.93 -4.84
N PHE A 5 4.93 8.71 -4.43
CA PHE A 5 3.80 8.24 -3.64
C PHE A 5 2.50 8.55 -4.36
N ALA A 6 1.63 7.54 -4.45
CA ALA A 6 0.27 7.68 -4.91
C ALA A 6 -0.69 7.09 -3.88
N ARG A 7 -1.85 7.72 -3.72
CA ARG A 7 -2.94 7.17 -2.89
C ARG A 7 -4.25 7.19 -3.65
N GLY A 8 -5.10 6.22 -3.35
CA GLY A 8 -6.46 6.15 -3.86
C GLY A 8 -7.44 5.76 -2.75
N THR A 9 -8.68 6.17 -2.92
CA THR A 9 -9.80 5.82 -2.02
C THR A 9 -10.63 4.70 -2.63
N LEU A 10 -10.76 3.59 -1.91
CA LEU A 10 -11.68 2.49 -2.16
C LEU A 10 -13.10 2.99 -1.89
N THR A 11 -13.73 3.59 -2.89
CA THR A 11 -15.19 3.81 -2.91
C THR A 11 -15.85 2.61 -3.59
N GLU A 12 -17.15 2.38 -3.35
CA GLU A 12 -17.93 1.31 -3.98
C GLU A 12 -17.94 1.49 -5.50
N GLY A 13 -16.90 0.97 -6.17
CA GLY A 13 -16.67 1.21 -7.59
C GLY A 13 -15.28 1.77 -7.91
N HIS A 14 -14.27 0.91 -7.77
CA HIS A 14 -13.18 0.79 -8.74
C HIS A 14 -12.14 1.92 -8.84
N LEU A 15 -10.97 1.69 -8.23
CA LEU A 15 -9.73 1.97 -8.96
C LEU A 15 -9.63 0.91 -10.07
N VAL A 16 -10.16 1.22 -11.26
CA VAL A 16 -9.99 0.41 -12.48
C VAL A 16 -8.90 1.02 -13.32
N SER A 17 -7.94 0.20 -13.68
CA SER A 17 -6.94 0.53 -14.68
C SER A 17 -7.14 -0.39 -15.87
N ALA A 18 -7.16 0.18 -17.08
CA ALA A 18 -7.13 -0.59 -18.33
C ALA A 18 -5.77 -1.30 -18.55
N ARG A 19 -4.80 -1.05 -17.66
CA ARG A 19 -3.43 -1.56 -17.72
C ARG A 19 -3.23 -2.78 -16.83
N LEU A 20 -4.31 -3.29 -16.20
CA LEU A 20 -4.22 -4.55 -15.47
C LEU A 20 -4.11 -5.71 -16.44
N SER A 21 -3.14 -6.60 -16.18
CA SER A 21 -2.98 -7.81 -16.98
C SER A 21 -4.10 -8.81 -16.72
N SER A 22 -4.36 -9.68 -17.71
CA SER A 22 -5.31 -10.79 -17.56
C SER A 22 -4.91 -11.75 -16.43
N ALA A 23 -3.61 -11.91 -16.19
CA ALA A 23 -3.06 -12.66 -15.07
C ALA A 23 -3.45 -12.03 -13.72
N CYS A 24 -3.35 -10.70 -13.60
CA CYS A 24 -3.77 -9.97 -12.41
C CYS A 24 -5.26 -10.17 -12.11
N HIS A 25 -6.12 -10.10 -13.14
CA HIS A 25 -7.55 -10.40 -12.98
C HIS A 25 -7.81 -11.84 -12.56
N SER A 26 -7.07 -12.79 -13.14
CA SER A 26 -7.19 -14.22 -12.81
C SER A 26 -6.76 -14.51 -11.37
N GLU A 27 -5.72 -13.85 -10.86
CA GLU A 27 -5.33 -13.96 -9.45
C GLU A 27 -6.38 -13.37 -8.52
N ALA A 28 -6.94 -12.20 -8.87
CA ALA A 28 -7.96 -11.54 -8.07
C ALA A 28 -9.20 -12.45 -7.86
N LEU A 29 -9.58 -13.23 -8.87
CA LEU A 29 -10.69 -14.19 -8.78
C LEU A 29 -10.47 -15.32 -7.77
N LYS A 30 -9.21 -15.65 -7.46
CA LYS A 30 -8.85 -16.66 -6.45
C LYS A 30 -8.99 -16.14 -5.01
N LEU A 31 -9.11 -14.82 -4.84
CA LEU A 31 -9.19 -14.19 -3.53
C LEU A 31 -10.65 -14.06 -3.04
N PRO A 32 -10.89 -14.10 -1.72
CA PRO A 32 -12.17 -13.70 -1.12
C PRO A 32 -12.54 -12.26 -1.50
N GLU A 33 -13.84 -11.96 -1.60
CA GLU A 33 -14.36 -10.68 -2.09
C GLU A 33 -13.75 -9.46 -1.38
N HIS A 34 -13.69 -9.47 -0.05
CA HIS A 34 -13.12 -8.37 0.75
C HIS A 34 -11.63 -8.10 0.46
N ARG A 35 -10.85 -9.13 0.05
CA ARG A 35 -9.45 -8.99 -0.36
C ARG A 35 -9.32 -8.65 -1.83
N ARG A 36 -10.21 -9.15 -2.67
CA ARG A 36 -10.22 -8.94 -4.11
C ARG A 36 -10.28 -7.46 -4.47
N THR A 37 -11.15 -6.70 -3.82
CA THR A 37 -11.29 -5.26 -4.06
C THR A 37 -10.01 -4.50 -3.74
N ARG A 38 -9.40 -4.77 -2.57
CA ARG A 38 -8.12 -4.16 -2.16
C ARG A 38 -6.97 -4.55 -3.09
N PHE A 39 -6.91 -5.82 -3.47
CA PHE A 39 -5.92 -6.33 -4.41
C PHE A 39 -6.00 -5.62 -5.76
N LEU A 40 -7.16 -5.60 -6.41
CA LEU A 40 -7.32 -4.95 -7.71
C LEU A 40 -7.03 -3.45 -7.62
N ALA A 41 -7.49 -2.79 -6.56
CA ALA A 41 -7.31 -1.36 -6.39
C ALA A 41 -5.84 -0.96 -6.21
N SER A 42 -5.07 -1.72 -5.42
CA SER A 42 -3.63 -1.47 -5.27
C SER A 42 -2.86 -1.72 -6.57
N ARG A 43 -3.22 -2.78 -7.31
CA ARG A 43 -2.62 -3.11 -8.61
C ARG A 43 -2.93 -2.04 -9.65
N ALA A 44 -4.16 -1.54 -9.67
CA ALA A 44 -4.56 -0.45 -10.58
C ALA A 44 -3.79 0.84 -10.26
N LEU A 45 -3.68 1.20 -8.98
CA LEU A 45 -2.93 2.38 -8.56
C LEU A 45 -1.45 2.28 -8.94
N LEU A 46 -0.83 1.11 -8.73
CA LEU A 46 0.55 0.85 -9.12
C LEU A 46 0.74 0.91 -10.65
N ALA A 47 -0.21 0.35 -11.41
CA ALA A 47 -0.18 0.37 -12.87
C ALA A 47 -0.25 1.79 -13.43
N GLU A 48 -1.17 2.62 -12.91
CA GLU A 48 -1.27 4.03 -13.30
C GLU A 48 -0.02 4.82 -12.90
N LEU A 49 0.55 4.56 -11.71
CA LEU A 49 1.79 5.21 -11.28
C LEU A 49 2.96 4.85 -12.20
N LEU A 50 3.11 3.57 -12.56
CA LEU A 50 4.12 3.13 -13.52
C LEU A 50 3.93 3.76 -14.90
N PHE A 51 2.69 3.83 -15.38
CA PHE A 51 2.39 4.49 -16.65
C PHE A 51 2.77 5.97 -16.62
N MET A 52 2.41 6.69 -15.56
CA MET A 52 2.73 8.12 -15.43
C MET A 52 4.24 8.40 -15.38
N LEU A 53 5.02 7.50 -14.77
CA LEU A 53 6.46 7.72 -14.56
C LEU A 53 7.34 7.13 -15.69
N TYR A 54 6.95 5.98 -16.24
CA TYR A 54 7.77 5.20 -17.17
C TYR A 54 7.06 4.88 -18.49
N GLY A 55 5.78 5.24 -18.65
CA GLY A 55 5.01 4.93 -19.85
C GLY A 55 4.59 3.46 -19.99
N THR A 56 4.71 2.66 -18.92
CA THR A 56 4.38 1.23 -18.96
C THR A 56 2.90 1.01 -19.26
N SER A 57 2.58 0.36 -20.38
CA SER A 57 1.21 0.20 -20.87
C SER A 57 0.42 -0.90 -20.17
N GLU A 58 1.10 -1.84 -19.51
CA GLU A 58 0.51 -2.95 -18.78
C GLU A 58 1.31 -3.20 -17.49
N LEU A 59 0.62 -3.56 -16.41
CA LEU A 59 1.25 -3.83 -15.12
C LEU A 59 2.18 -5.05 -15.26
N PRO A 60 3.48 -4.91 -14.97
CA PRO A 60 4.42 -6.03 -15.00
C PRO A 60 4.04 -7.11 -14.00
N ASP A 61 4.51 -8.35 -14.25
CA ASP A 61 4.26 -9.47 -13.36
C ASP A 61 4.82 -9.23 -11.96
N ILE A 62 4.04 -9.62 -10.95
CA ILE A 62 4.36 -9.42 -9.54
C ILE A 62 4.40 -10.78 -8.85
N LEU A 63 5.52 -11.05 -8.18
CA LEU A 63 5.74 -12.23 -7.36
C LEU A 63 5.51 -11.87 -5.89
N THR A 64 5.11 -12.85 -5.09
CA THR A 64 5.07 -12.72 -3.63
C THR A 64 6.26 -13.47 -3.05
N GLN A 65 7.13 -12.76 -2.34
CA GLN A 65 8.27 -13.35 -1.63
C GLN A 65 7.80 -14.21 -0.44
N PRO A 66 8.63 -15.12 0.10
CA PRO A 66 8.27 -15.98 1.24
C PRO A 66 7.72 -15.23 2.47
N GLU A 67 8.22 -14.02 2.71
CA GLU A 67 7.82 -13.08 3.75
C GLU A 67 6.48 -12.36 3.46
N GLY A 68 5.86 -12.62 2.31
CA GLY A 68 4.59 -12.02 1.91
C GLY A 68 4.72 -10.68 1.17
N ARG A 69 5.95 -10.18 0.97
CA ARG A 69 6.19 -8.92 0.25
C ARG A 69 5.98 -9.10 -1.27
N PRO A 70 5.13 -8.28 -1.90
CA PRO A 70 5.01 -8.26 -3.36
C PRO A 70 6.19 -7.52 -4.00
N VAL A 71 6.77 -8.09 -5.05
CA VAL A 71 7.88 -7.51 -5.84
C VAL A 71 7.66 -7.76 -7.33
N PHE A 72 8.21 -6.94 -8.21
CA PHE A 72 8.17 -7.26 -9.64
C PHE A 72 9.01 -8.50 -9.95
N ALA A 73 8.57 -9.29 -10.92
CA ALA A 73 9.30 -10.46 -11.39
C ALA A 73 10.62 -10.06 -12.09
N ASP A 74 10.63 -8.91 -12.77
CA ASP A 74 11.83 -8.32 -13.36
C ASP A 74 12.58 -7.48 -12.30
N PRO A 75 13.81 -7.88 -11.89
CA PRO A 75 14.59 -7.16 -10.89
C PRO A 75 15.15 -5.82 -11.40
N ALA A 76 15.08 -5.53 -12.70
CA ALA A 76 15.47 -4.22 -13.24
C ALA A 76 14.39 -3.14 -13.01
N LEU A 77 13.17 -3.54 -12.63
CA LEU A 77 12.08 -2.62 -12.34
C LEU A 77 12.21 -2.00 -10.94
N PRO A 78 11.67 -0.78 -10.73
CA PRO A 78 11.75 -0.09 -9.45
C PRO A 78 11.04 -0.86 -8.32
N HIS A 79 11.60 -0.77 -7.11
CA HIS A 79 10.97 -1.35 -5.93
C HIS A 79 9.75 -0.54 -5.50
N PHE A 80 8.74 -1.25 -4.99
CA PHE A 80 7.52 -0.64 -4.49
C PHE A 80 7.12 -1.19 -3.12
N SER A 81 6.21 -0.46 -2.46
CA SER A 81 5.53 -0.88 -1.24
C SER A 81 4.07 -0.46 -1.30
N ILE A 82 3.18 -1.27 -0.73
CA ILE A 82 1.73 -1.07 -0.73
C ILE A 82 1.25 -1.06 0.71
N ALA A 83 0.46 -0.05 1.06
CA ALA A 83 -0.17 0.03 2.38
C ALA A 83 -1.67 0.28 2.24
N TYR A 84 -2.42 -0.09 3.27
CA TYR A 84 -3.86 0.11 3.35
C TYR A 84 -4.23 0.68 4.70
N THR A 85 -5.08 1.71 4.73
CA THR A 85 -5.63 2.22 5.99
C THR A 85 -7.08 2.63 5.80
N GLY A 86 -7.99 2.04 6.59
CA GLY A 86 -9.43 2.19 6.37
C GLY A 86 -9.84 1.79 4.95
N ASN A 87 -10.35 2.76 4.19
CA ASN A 87 -10.70 2.64 2.78
C ASN A 87 -9.66 3.29 1.84
N ILE A 88 -8.46 3.61 2.31
CA ILE A 88 -7.39 4.21 1.52
C ILE A 88 -6.37 3.12 1.17
N VAL A 89 -5.91 3.14 -0.07
CA VAL A 89 -4.74 2.39 -0.54
C VAL A 89 -3.63 3.37 -0.91
N GLY A 90 -2.40 3.07 -0.52
CA GLY A 90 -1.21 3.81 -0.88
C GLY A 90 -0.19 2.91 -1.57
N VAL A 91 0.55 3.51 -2.50
CA VAL A 91 1.68 2.89 -3.20
C VAL A 91 2.87 3.85 -3.13
N ALA A 92 4.01 3.34 -2.68
CA ALA A 92 5.30 4.00 -2.82
C ALA A 92 6.13 3.27 -3.88
N LEU A 93 6.86 4.02 -4.70
CA LEU A 93 7.73 3.51 -5.76
C LEU A 93 9.06 4.26 -5.75
N THR A 94 10.18 3.56 -5.59
CA THR A 94 11.52 4.18 -5.54
C THR A 94 12.35 3.83 -6.75
N THR A 95 13.09 4.82 -7.27
CA THR A 95 14.03 4.62 -8.39
C THR A 95 15.33 3.93 -7.96
N GLU A 96 15.65 3.98 -6.67
CA GLU A 96 16.90 3.46 -6.10
C GLU A 96 16.66 2.88 -4.70
N GLY A 97 17.31 1.76 -4.39
CA GLY A 97 17.21 1.11 -3.09
C GLY A 97 15.84 0.50 -2.79
N ASP A 98 15.58 0.24 -1.51
CA ASP A 98 14.29 -0.25 -1.02
C ASP A 98 13.40 0.88 -0.52
N CYS A 99 12.08 0.67 -0.58
CA CYS A 99 11.12 1.54 0.09
C CYS A 99 10.11 0.71 0.89
N GLY A 100 9.70 1.27 2.03
CA GLY A 100 8.60 0.79 2.84
C GLY A 100 7.55 1.89 2.97
N LEU A 101 6.29 1.51 2.85
CA LEU A 101 5.16 2.40 3.09
C LEU A 101 4.33 1.80 4.21
N ASP A 102 4.04 2.61 5.22
CA ASP A 102 3.10 2.30 6.28
C ASP A 102 2.08 3.43 6.41
N MET A 103 0.83 3.10 6.73
CA MET A 103 -0.27 4.05 6.77
C MET A 103 -1.21 3.74 7.92
N GLU A 104 -1.33 4.70 8.84
CA GLU A 104 -2.20 4.57 10.01
C GLU A 104 -3.31 5.63 10.01
N LEU A 105 -4.50 5.23 10.44
CA LEU A 105 -5.65 6.12 10.59
C LEU A 105 -5.83 6.46 12.07
N GLN A 106 -5.50 7.70 12.44
CA GLN A 106 -5.75 8.19 13.79
C GLN A 106 -7.26 8.28 14.03
N ARG A 107 -7.80 7.34 14.82
CA ARG A 107 -9.20 7.37 15.22
C ARG A 107 -9.39 8.44 16.28
N VAL A 108 -10.08 9.53 15.94
CA VAL A 108 -10.51 10.55 16.92
C VAL A 108 -11.72 10.01 17.69
N THR A 109 -11.55 8.98 18.51
CA THR A 109 -12.49 8.71 19.59
C THR A 109 -12.18 9.67 20.73
N ARG A 110 -12.67 10.91 20.61
CA ARG A 110 -12.90 11.75 21.78
C ARG A 110 -14.00 11.06 22.59
N SER A 111 -13.62 10.51 23.76
CA SER A 111 -14.42 10.42 24.99
C SER A 111 -14.45 9.04 25.65
N PHE A 112 -13.92 9.03 26.87
CA PHE A 112 -14.33 8.25 28.04
C PHE A 112 -13.98 6.76 28.10
N HIS A 113 -13.04 6.45 29.01
CA HIS A 113 -12.64 5.15 29.54
C HIS A 113 -11.85 4.20 28.64
N GLY A 114 -10.59 4.01 29.03
CA GLY A 114 -9.72 2.93 28.59
C GLY A 114 -8.95 3.31 27.34
N ALA A 115 -7.64 3.54 27.50
CA ALA A 115 -6.70 3.39 26.40
C ALA A 115 -6.91 1.98 25.83
N ASN A 116 -7.67 1.89 24.74
CA ASN A 116 -8.06 0.62 24.16
C ASN A 116 -6.81 0.07 23.49
N ALA A 117 -6.28 -0.98 24.11
CA ALA A 117 -5.12 -1.75 23.71
C ALA A 117 -5.31 -2.36 22.31
N LEU A 118 -4.97 -1.59 21.28
CA LEU A 118 -4.74 -2.08 19.93
C LEU A 118 -3.33 -1.63 19.54
N ASP A 119 -2.39 -2.54 19.77
CA ASP A 119 -1.03 -2.57 19.22
C ASP A 119 -0.28 -1.24 19.18
N GLU A 120 0.12 -0.75 20.36
CA GLU A 120 1.36 0.02 20.41
C GLU A 120 2.49 -0.94 20.03
N SER A 121 2.99 -0.88 18.79
CA SER A 121 4.39 -1.27 18.53
C SER A 121 5.20 -0.66 19.68
N PRO A 122 6.00 -1.45 20.44
CA PRO A 122 6.57 -0.97 21.67
C PRO A 122 7.50 0.20 21.37
N LEU A 123 6.97 1.41 21.56
CA LEU A 123 7.72 2.63 21.35
C LEU A 123 8.87 2.60 22.35
N SER A 124 10.05 2.95 21.88
CA SER A 124 11.19 3.17 22.76
C SER A 124 10.86 4.25 23.78
N SER A 125 11.59 4.25 24.90
CA SER A 125 11.44 5.27 25.94
C SER A 125 11.64 6.69 25.37
N ILE A 126 12.52 6.83 24.37
CA ILE A 126 12.79 8.10 23.68
C ILE A 126 11.58 8.53 22.83
N GLU A 127 10.99 7.63 22.04
CA GLU A 127 9.80 7.93 21.24
C GLU A 127 8.62 8.31 22.13
N THR A 128 8.43 7.58 23.23
CA THR A 128 7.38 7.88 24.22
C THR A 128 7.57 9.27 24.83
N LEU A 129 8.80 9.61 25.23
CA LEU A 129 9.13 10.93 25.78
C LEU A 129 8.94 12.03 24.73
N TRP A 130 9.35 11.79 23.48
CA TRP A 130 9.19 12.74 22.38
C TRP A 130 7.71 13.06 22.09
N ILE A 131 6.83 12.04 22.07
CA ILE A 131 5.38 12.23 21.88
C ILE A 131 4.79 13.04 23.03
N ARG A 132 5.15 12.72 24.29
CA ARG A 132 4.63 13.40 25.48
C ARG A 132 5.01 14.89 25.54
N ASN A 133 6.10 15.28 24.89
CA ASN A 133 6.54 16.68 24.83
C ASN A 133 5.86 17.52 23.74
N GLN A 134 4.94 16.96 22.95
CA GLN A 134 4.21 17.70 21.91
C GLN A 134 2.94 18.42 22.40
N THR A 135 2.68 18.40 23.72
CA THR A 135 1.54 19.05 24.39
C THR A 135 2.00 20.21 25.26
#